data_AF-A0A126Q3Z5-F1
#
_entry.id   AF-A0A126Q3Z5-F1
#
_cell.length_a   1.000
_cell.length_b   1.000
_cell.length_c   1.000
_cell.angle_alpha   90.00
_cell.angle_beta   90.00
_cell.angle_gamma   90.00
#
_symmetry.space_group_name_H-M   'P 1'
#
loop_
_entity.id
_entity.type
_entity.pdbx_description
1 polymer ?
#
loop_
_entity_poly.entity_id
_entity_poly.type
_entity_poly.pdbx_seq_one_letter_code
_entity_poly.pdbx_strand_id
1 'polypeptide(L)'
;MTRSNVIPMVLFAAIVVSLGINTPQAANEIIARLFNKSISNTELQPSQADVDRFQSILTDKSEKEVRAILAQRALGNKITESVLSDFADKNAIEPNESEIQSAYSVIKLWTVDLDSDGAYQDEELERYRLAMAEGMAKSWKVSKALYEAYGGDVVFQQDNPLTPVGAYQKLFEQYREKGEFVIYDPAFKAAFWSSVKMKYAKTYDPDNIDFSLPWWEKSMTASEK
;
A
#
# COMPACT_ATOMS: atom_id res chain seq x y z
N MET A 1 8.38 12.17 60.80
CA MET A 1 8.56 12.60 59.39
C MET A 1 9.88 11.97 58.94
N THR A 2 10.01 11.09 57.95
CA THR A 2 9.24 10.81 56.73
C THR A 2 9.59 9.39 56.25
N ARG A 3 8.52 8.61 55.95
CA ARG A 3 8.30 7.67 54.82
C ARG A 3 9.39 6.61 54.49
N SER A 4 9.14 5.31 54.68
CA SER A 4 8.27 4.39 53.87
C SER A 4 9.05 3.84 52.65
N ASN A 5 9.08 2.56 52.26
CA ASN A 5 8.55 1.27 52.75
C ASN A 5 9.17 0.14 51.87
N VAL A 6 9.47 -1.02 52.48
CA VAL A 6 9.08 -2.42 52.08
C VAL A 6 9.42 -2.88 50.64
N ILE A 7 10.45 -3.70 50.33
CA ILE A 7 10.67 -5.18 50.49
C ILE A 7 9.53 -6.08 49.87
N PRO A 8 9.70 -7.39 49.54
CA PRO A 8 10.12 -7.96 48.26
C PRO A 8 9.18 -9.11 47.73
N MET A 9 9.59 -9.75 46.61
CA MET A 9 9.49 -11.20 46.29
C MET A 9 8.10 -11.88 46.14
N VAL A 10 7.87 -12.56 45.00
CA VAL A 10 7.66 -14.04 44.87
C VAL A 10 7.03 -14.40 43.50
N LEU A 11 7.60 -15.47 42.90
CA LEU A 11 7.14 -16.30 41.78
C LEU A 11 5.61 -16.51 41.67
N PHE A 12 5.09 -16.58 40.45
CA PHE A 12 4.04 -17.56 40.10
C PHE A 12 4.17 -17.98 38.62
N ALA A 13 4.46 -19.25 38.41
CA ALA A 13 4.17 -19.96 37.18
C ALA A 13 2.70 -20.40 37.21
N ALA A 14 1.97 -20.22 36.11
CA ALA A 14 0.72 -20.93 35.85
C ALA A 14 0.52 -21.10 34.34
N ILE A 15 0.68 -22.34 33.87
CA ILE A 15 0.05 -22.84 32.65
C ILE A 15 -1.31 -23.41 33.10
N VAL A 16 -2.41 -22.90 32.55
CA VAL A 16 -3.69 -23.62 32.49
C VAL A 16 -4.29 -23.44 31.09
N VAL A 17 -4.70 -24.58 30.55
CA VAL A 17 -5.24 -24.86 29.23
C VAL A 17 -6.78 -24.72 29.26
N SER A 18 -7.34 -24.30 28.13
CA SER A 18 -8.75 -24.45 27.68
C SER A 18 -9.86 -23.69 28.42
N LEU A 19 -10.57 -22.84 27.69
CA LEU A 19 -11.97 -23.07 27.24
C LEU A 19 -12.47 -21.80 26.53
N GLY A 20 -13.25 -21.99 25.48
CA GLY A 20 -13.83 -20.90 24.68
C GLY A 20 -14.59 -19.90 25.54
N ILE A 21 -14.08 -18.67 25.55
CA ILE A 21 -14.86 -17.50 25.90
C ILE A 21 -14.82 -16.65 24.64
N ASN A 22 -15.95 -16.58 23.94
CA ASN A 22 -16.23 -15.51 22.99
C ASN A 22 -16.23 -14.19 23.79
N THR A 23 -15.06 -13.62 24.01
CA THR A 23 -14.94 -12.24 24.47
C THR A 23 -15.17 -11.35 23.26
N PRO A 24 -16.13 -10.41 23.30
CA PRO A 24 -16.18 -9.30 22.35
C PRO A 24 -15.01 -8.35 22.66
N GLN A 25 -13.78 -8.81 22.38
CA GLN A 25 -12.53 -8.09 22.62
C GLN A 25 -11.56 -8.18 21.42
N ALA A 26 -11.98 -8.83 20.33
CA ALA A 26 -11.24 -8.87 19.06
C ALA A 26 -11.29 -7.54 18.26
N ALA A 27 -12.16 -6.60 18.65
CA ALA A 27 -12.33 -5.33 17.95
C ALA A 27 -11.24 -4.28 18.27
N ASN A 28 -10.55 -4.38 19.42
CA ASN A 28 -9.59 -3.36 19.87
C ASN A 28 -8.14 -3.86 19.97
N GLU A 29 -7.82 -4.98 19.34
CA GLU A 29 -6.43 -5.47 19.29
C GLU A 29 -5.57 -4.56 18.41
N ILE A 30 -4.41 -4.12 18.92
CA ILE A 30 -3.42 -3.36 18.14
C ILE A 30 -2.70 -4.35 17.22
N ILE A 31 -2.94 -4.22 15.92
CA ILE A 31 -2.40 -5.12 14.89
C ILE A 31 -1.00 -4.68 14.46
N ALA A 32 -0.77 -3.37 14.37
CA ALA A 32 0.49 -2.81 13.92
C ALA A 32 0.76 -1.43 14.54
N ARG A 33 2.00 -0.95 14.41
CA ARG A 33 2.41 0.43 14.64
C ARG A 33 3.10 0.93 13.38
N LEU A 34 2.77 2.14 12.93
CA LEU A 34 3.32 2.81 11.75
C LEU A 34 3.63 4.26 12.11
N PHE A 35 4.89 4.67 12.01
CA PHE A 35 5.40 5.98 12.41
C PHE A 35 4.88 6.45 13.78
N ASN A 36 4.98 5.56 14.78
CA ASN A 36 4.49 5.76 16.15
C ASN A 36 2.96 5.82 16.33
N LYS A 37 2.18 5.57 15.29
CA LYS A 37 0.71 5.47 15.38
C LYS A 37 0.29 4.00 15.40
N SER A 38 -0.49 3.62 16.40
CA SER A 38 -1.08 2.29 16.48
C SER A 38 -2.22 2.14 15.47
N ILE A 39 -2.31 0.95 14.87
CA ILE A 39 -3.39 0.55 13.96
C ILE A 39 -4.16 -0.58 14.65
N SER A 40 -5.45 -0.36 14.90
CA SER A 40 -6.31 -1.37 15.52
C SER A 40 -6.94 -2.30 14.48
N ASN A 41 -7.40 -3.47 14.92
CA ASN A 41 -8.12 -4.38 14.04
C ASN A 41 -9.43 -3.77 13.50
N THR A 42 -10.11 -2.95 14.32
CA THR A 42 -11.32 -2.20 13.93
C THR A 42 -11.10 -1.26 12.77
N GLU A 43 -9.95 -0.58 12.70
CA GLU A 43 -9.59 0.32 11.60
C GLU A 43 -9.45 -0.43 10.27
N LEU A 44 -9.15 -1.72 10.31
CA LEU A 44 -8.88 -2.55 9.13
C LEU A 44 -10.11 -3.32 8.65
N GLN A 45 -11.23 -3.28 9.37
CA GLN A 45 -12.40 -4.09 9.01
C GLN A 45 -13.09 -3.53 7.75
N PRO A 46 -13.31 -4.38 6.72
CA PRO A 46 -14.01 -3.95 5.52
C PRO A 46 -15.49 -3.73 5.79
N SER A 47 -16.11 -2.89 4.94
CA SER A 47 -17.56 -2.74 4.92
C SER A 47 -18.25 -4.03 4.48
N GLN A 48 -19.55 -4.20 4.79
CA GLN A 48 -20.30 -5.35 4.28
C GLN A 48 -20.35 -5.36 2.74
N ALA A 49 -20.51 -4.19 2.12
CA ALA A 49 -20.57 -4.07 0.67
C ALA A 49 -19.27 -4.56 -0.02
N ASP A 50 -18.10 -4.26 0.57
CA ASP A 50 -16.83 -4.76 0.05
C ASP A 50 -16.71 -6.28 0.21
N VAL A 51 -17.18 -6.81 1.33
CA VAL A 51 -17.19 -8.26 1.58
C VAL A 51 -18.08 -8.97 0.56
N ASP A 52 -19.31 -8.50 0.35
CA ASP A 52 -20.25 -9.09 -0.61
C ASP A 52 -19.67 -9.07 -2.04
N ARG A 53 -19.04 -7.94 -2.43
CA ARG A 53 -18.36 -7.81 -3.71
C ARG A 53 -17.25 -8.83 -3.87
N PHE A 54 -16.37 -8.97 -2.88
CA PHE A 54 -15.26 -9.92 -2.97
C PHE A 54 -15.71 -11.38 -2.86
N GLN A 55 -16.78 -11.66 -2.13
CA GLN A 55 -17.35 -12.99 -2.02
C GLN A 55 -17.98 -13.47 -3.34
N SER A 56 -18.46 -12.54 -4.19
CA SER A 56 -18.89 -12.87 -5.56
C SER A 56 -17.73 -13.32 -6.48
N ILE A 57 -16.49 -12.95 -6.16
CA ILE A 57 -15.28 -13.28 -6.91
C ILE A 57 -14.59 -14.51 -6.31
N LEU A 58 -14.51 -14.56 -4.97
CA LEU A 58 -13.85 -15.62 -4.19
C LEU A 58 -14.90 -16.61 -3.67
N THR A 59 -15.60 -17.26 -4.60
CA THR A 59 -16.75 -18.12 -4.30
C THR A 59 -16.40 -19.36 -3.48
N ASP A 60 -15.12 -19.73 -3.44
CA ASP A 60 -14.56 -20.82 -2.61
C ASP A 60 -14.33 -20.43 -1.14
N LYS A 61 -14.46 -19.15 -0.78
CA LYS A 61 -14.11 -18.62 0.54
C LYS A 61 -15.33 -18.26 1.37
N SER A 62 -15.24 -18.56 2.67
CA SER A 62 -16.22 -18.07 3.65
C SER A 62 -16.11 -16.56 3.82
N GLU A 63 -17.19 -15.93 4.29
CA GLU A 63 -17.19 -14.49 4.62
C GLU A 63 -16.06 -14.12 5.58
N LYS A 64 -15.78 -14.99 6.57
CA LYS A 64 -14.69 -14.81 7.54
C LYS A 64 -13.32 -14.74 6.86
N GLU A 65 -13.08 -15.61 5.87
CA GLU A 65 -11.83 -15.62 5.11
C GLU A 65 -11.73 -14.39 4.21
N VAL A 66 -12.82 -13.99 3.56
CA VAL A 66 -12.88 -12.75 2.75
C VAL A 66 -12.55 -11.54 3.61
N ARG A 67 -13.16 -11.40 4.79
CA ARG A 67 -12.85 -10.31 5.73
C ARG A 67 -11.38 -10.30 6.15
N ALA A 68 -10.81 -11.46 6.46
CA ALA A 68 -9.41 -11.57 6.84
C ALA A 68 -8.48 -11.12 5.69
N ILE A 69 -8.76 -11.56 4.45
CA ILE A 69 -8.01 -11.16 3.26
C ILE A 69 -8.10 -9.64 3.05
N LEU A 70 -9.29 -9.07 3.14
CA LEU A 70 -9.51 -7.63 2.95
C LEU A 70 -8.82 -6.81 4.04
N ALA A 71 -8.88 -7.23 5.31
CA ALA A 71 -8.17 -6.56 6.39
C ALA A 71 -6.65 -6.63 6.19
N GLN A 72 -6.10 -7.78 5.79
CA GLN A 72 -4.68 -7.93 5.48
C GLN A 72 -4.24 -7.00 4.33
N ARG A 73 -5.07 -6.88 3.29
CA ARG A 73 -4.84 -5.93 2.18
C ARG A 73 -4.91 -4.48 2.65
N ALA A 74 -5.87 -4.14 3.50
CA ALA A 74 -6.00 -2.80 4.06
C ALA A 74 -4.74 -2.39 4.86
N LEU A 75 -4.21 -3.29 5.70
CA LEU A 75 -2.94 -3.03 6.40
C LEU A 75 -1.77 -2.89 5.42
N GLY A 76 -1.68 -3.79 4.43
CA GLY A 76 -0.61 -3.74 3.43
C GLY A 76 -0.60 -2.45 2.62
N ASN A 77 -1.77 -1.98 2.20
CA ASN A 77 -1.94 -0.71 1.49
C ASN A 77 -1.54 0.46 2.39
N LYS A 78 -2.04 0.51 3.63
CA LYS A 78 -1.70 1.60 4.58
C LYS A 78 -0.20 1.69 4.86
N ILE A 79 0.49 0.55 5.05
CA ILE A 79 1.95 0.51 5.22
C ILE A 79 2.63 1.00 3.93
N THR A 80 2.21 0.48 2.77
CA THR A 80 2.79 0.85 1.47
C THR A 80 2.66 2.34 1.21
N GLU A 81 1.45 2.88 1.25
CA GLU A 81 1.17 4.31 1.04
C GLU A 81 1.97 5.19 1.99
N SER A 82 2.01 4.87 3.27
CA SER A 82 2.71 5.70 4.25
C SER A 82 4.23 5.63 4.10
N VAL A 83 4.79 4.46 3.81
CA VAL A 83 6.23 4.29 3.58
C VAL A 83 6.65 4.99 2.29
N LEU A 84 5.87 4.88 1.21
CA LEU A 84 6.15 5.56 -0.05
C LEU A 84 5.99 7.08 0.06
N SER A 85 5.00 7.56 0.81
CA SER A 85 4.85 8.99 1.10
C SER A 85 6.05 9.52 1.87
N ASP A 86 6.45 8.87 2.97
CA ASP A 86 7.60 9.30 3.76
C ASP A 86 8.91 9.23 2.97
N PHE A 87 9.08 8.22 2.09
CA PHE A 87 10.20 8.18 1.15
C PHE A 87 10.17 9.34 0.16
N ALA A 88 9.00 9.65 -0.42
CA ALA A 88 8.83 10.78 -1.33
C ALA A 88 9.20 12.10 -0.65
N ASP A 89 8.65 12.34 0.54
CA ASP A 89 8.86 13.56 1.32
C ASP A 89 10.35 13.73 1.68
N LYS A 90 11.00 12.68 2.19
CA LYS A 90 12.43 12.70 2.56
C LYS A 90 13.37 12.96 1.39
N ASN A 91 12.93 12.67 0.16
CA ASN A 91 13.72 12.85 -1.05
C ASN A 91 13.21 14.02 -1.92
N ALA A 92 12.27 14.82 -1.41
CA ALA A 92 11.65 15.93 -2.13
C ALA A 92 11.10 15.52 -3.52
N ILE A 93 10.49 14.34 -3.59
CA ILE A 93 9.95 13.77 -4.82
C ILE A 93 8.54 14.33 -5.04
N GLU A 94 8.46 15.37 -5.86
CA GLU A 94 7.19 15.92 -6.35
C GLU A 94 7.21 16.05 -7.87
N PRO A 95 6.10 15.73 -8.56
CA PRO A 95 6.01 15.95 -10.00
C PRO A 95 6.04 17.45 -10.32
N ASN A 96 6.67 17.81 -11.44
CA ASN A 96 6.62 19.17 -11.96
C ASN A 96 5.36 19.40 -12.80
N GLU A 97 5.07 20.66 -13.13
CA GLU A 97 3.87 21.02 -13.91
C GLU A 97 3.80 20.30 -15.26
N SER A 98 4.93 20.15 -15.97
CA SER A 98 4.96 19.45 -17.26
C SER A 98 4.62 17.96 -17.13
N GLU A 99 5.11 17.29 -16.08
CA GLU A 99 4.82 15.88 -15.79
C GLU A 99 3.33 15.68 -15.45
N ILE A 100 2.72 16.63 -14.71
CA ILE A 100 1.29 16.61 -14.39
C ILE A 100 0.46 16.83 -15.65
N GLN A 101 0.80 17.81 -16.48
CA GLN A 101 0.05 18.13 -17.70
C GLN A 101 0.11 16.99 -18.73
N SER A 102 1.25 16.29 -18.84
CA SER A 102 1.35 15.12 -19.74
C SER A 102 0.50 13.95 -19.24
N ALA A 103 0.51 13.66 -17.93
CA ALA A 103 -0.37 12.67 -17.33
C ALA A 103 -1.84 13.04 -17.51
N TYR A 104 -2.21 14.30 -17.27
CA TYR A 104 -3.57 14.81 -17.40
C TYR A 104 -4.11 14.63 -18.83
N SER A 105 -3.29 14.86 -19.85
CA SER A 105 -3.69 14.66 -21.25
C SER A 105 -4.11 13.22 -21.52
N VAL A 106 -3.40 12.24 -20.95
CA VAL A 106 -3.69 10.82 -21.10
C VAL A 106 -4.91 10.41 -20.26
N ILE A 107 -5.00 10.89 -19.03
CA ILE A 107 -6.16 10.68 -18.16
C ILE A 107 -7.45 11.20 -18.80
N LYS A 108 -7.39 12.37 -19.44
CA LYS A 108 -8.55 12.94 -20.15
C LYS A 108 -9.01 12.03 -21.29
N LEU A 109 -8.07 11.46 -22.07
CA LEU A 109 -8.39 10.49 -23.11
C LEU A 109 -9.03 9.21 -22.55
N TRP A 110 -8.50 8.69 -21.45
CA TRP A 110 -9.03 7.47 -20.81
C TRP A 110 -10.39 7.65 -20.15
N THR A 111 -10.76 8.91 -19.87
CA THR A 111 -12.01 9.25 -19.17
C THR A 111 -12.98 10.02 -20.05
N VAL A 112 -12.83 9.96 -21.38
CA VAL A 112 -13.71 10.66 -22.33
C VAL A 112 -15.18 10.23 -22.20
N ASP A 113 -15.42 8.96 -21.88
CA ASP A 113 -16.79 8.45 -21.72
C ASP A 113 -17.52 9.12 -20.53
N LEU A 114 -16.79 9.59 -19.52
CA LEU A 114 -17.36 10.30 -18.37
C LEU A 114 -17.93 11.68 -18.76
N ASP A 115 -17.47 12.28 -19.85
CA ASP A 115 -18.04 13.53 -20.37
C ASP A 115 -19.49 13.32 -20.84
N SER A 116 -19.82 12.10 -21.28
CA SER A 116 -21.14 11.76 -21.83
C SER A 116 -22.15 11.22 -20.82
N ASP A 117 -21.68 10.78 -19.64
CA ASP A 117 -22.50 10.12 -18.62
C ASP A 117 -23.34 11.12 -17.81
N GLY A 118 -22.99 12.41 -17.81
CA GLY A 118 -23.72 13.47 -17.10
C GLY A 118 -23.78 13.31 -15.58
N ALA A 119 -23.11 12.31 -15.03
CA ALA A 119 -23.05 11.99 -13.61
C ALA A 119 -22.22 13.01 -12.80
N TYR A 120 -21.33 13.74 -13.46
CA TYR A 120 -20.44 14.73 -12.87
C TYR A 120 -20.69 16.11 -13.48
N GLN A 121 -20.57 17.17 -12.67
CA GLN A 121 -20.43 18.52 -13.20
C GLN A 121 -19.05 18.69 -13.84
N ASP A 122 -18.93 19.45 -14.93
CA ASP A 122 -17.68 19.63 -15.68
C ASP A 122 -16.50 19.99 -14.77
N GLU A 123 -16.67 20.94 -13.86
CA GLU A 123 -15.63 21.37 -12.93
C GLU A 123 -15.20 20.26 -11.94
N GLU A 124 -16.12 19.39 -11.54
CA GLU A 124 -15.84 18.27 -10.64
C GLU A 124 -15.07 17.16 -11.38
N LEU A 125 -15.48 16.86 -12.60
CA LEU A 125 -14.79 15.92 -13.47
C LEU A 125 -13.36 16.40 -13.76
N GLU A 126 -13.18 17.70 -14.00
CA GLU A 126 -11.85 18.26 -14.24
C GLU A 126 -10.94 18.23 -13.01
N ARG A 127 -11.46 18.52 -11.81
CA ARG A 127 -10.70 18.32 -10.56
C ARG A 127 -10.32 16.86 -10.34
N TYR A 128 -11.24 15.93 -10.64
CA TYR A 128 -10.99 14.50 -10.51
C TYR A 128 -9.88 14.03 -11.47
N ARG A 129 -9.92 14.47 -12.73
CA ARG A 129 -8.87 14.19 -13.74
C ARG A 129 -7.51 14.74 -13.30
N LEU A 130 -7.47 15.96 -12.79
CA LEU A 130 -6.23 16.57 -12.31
C LEU A 130 -5.64 15.79 -11.12
N ALA A 131 -6.47 15.41 -10.14
CA ALA A 131 -6.01 14.62 -9.00
C ALA A 131 -5.45 13.24 -9.42
N MET A 132 -6.08 12.59 -10.40
CA MET A 132 -5.55 11.34 -10.97
C MET A 132 -4.22 11.55 -11.68
N ALA A 133 -4.09 12.65 -12.44
CA ALA A 133 -2.85 12.99 -13.13
C ALA A 133 -1.70 13.25 -12.16
N GLU A 134 -1.96 14.00 -11.09
CA GLU A 134 -1.00 14.24 -10.00
C GLU A 134 -0.57 12.93 -9.34
N GLY A 135 -1.52 12.06 -9.00
CA GLY A 135 -1.24 10.75 -8.42
C GLY A 135 -0.41 9.84 -9.34
N MET A 136 -0.74 9.80 -10.63
CA MET A 136 -0.03 9.03 -11.64
C MET A 136 1.40 9.55 -11.85
N ALA A 137 1.57 10.87 -11.97
CA ALA A 137 2.86 11.53 -12.07
C ALA A 137 3.74 11.25 -10.84
N LYS A 138 3.17 11.40 -9.64
CA LYS A 138 3.87 11.14 -8.37
C LYS A 138 4.26 9.66 -8.25
N SER A 139 3.38 8.72 -8.56
CA SER A 139 3.64 7.28 -8.51
C SER A 139 4.79 6.86 -9.43
N TRP A 140 4.82 7.36 -10.67
CA TRP A 140 5.94 7.12 -11.59
C TRP A 140 7.24 7.70 -11.06
N LYS A 141 7.23 8.93 -10.54
CA LYS A 141 8.44 9.60 -10.06
C LYS A 141 9.01 8.93 -8.82
N VAL A 142 8.15 8.47 -7.92
CA VAL A 142 8.54 7.63 -6.77
C VAL A 142 9.15 6.31 -7.24
N SER A 143 8.54 5.65 -8.22
CA SER A 143 9.06 4.41 -8.80
C SER A 143 10.45 4.60 -9.41
N LYS A 144 10.64 5.67 -10.19
CA LYS A 144 11.93 6.07 -10.74
C LYS A 144 12.97 6.25 -9.64
N ALA A 145 12.69 7.08 -8.65
CA ALA A 145 13.62 7.38 -7.58
C ALA A 145 13.97 6.15 -6.73
N LEU A 146 13.00 5.26 -6.51
CA LEU A 146 13.25 3.99 -5.82
C LEU A 146 14.17 3.08 -6.62
N TYR A 147 13.93 2.94 -7.92
CA TYR A 147 14.79 2.15 -8.79
C TYR A 147 16.21 2.73 -8.85
N GLU A 148 16.36 4.05 -8.95
CA GLU A 148 17.67 4.72 -8.91
C GLU A 148 18.39 4.52 -7.57
N ALA A 149 17.67 4.55 -6.45
CA ALA A 149 18.26 4.40 -5.12
C ALA A 149 18.61 2.95 -4.75
N TYR A 150 17.80 1.98 -5.18
CA TYR A 150 17.88 0.59 -4.69
C TYR A 150 18.04 -0.46 -5.79
N GLY A 151 17.70 -0.14 -7.04
CA GLY A 151 17.66 -1.08 -8.16
C GLY A 151 16.80 -2.32 -7.88
N GLY A 152 17.14 -3.43 -8.53
CA GLY A 152 16.47 -4.73 -8.36
C GLY A 152 15.43 -5.01 -9.44
N ASP A 153 14.65 -6.08 -9.25
CA ASP A 153 13.72 -6.55 -10.26
C ASP A 153 12.61 -5.52 -10.55
N VAL A 154 12.35 -5.30 -11.85
CA VAL A 154 11.22 -4.52 -12.36
C VAL A 154 10.24 -5.45 -13.05
N VAL A 155 8.95 -5.22 -12.84
CA VAL A 155 7.87 -6.03 -13.41
C VAL A 155 6.80 -5.14 -14.02
N PHE A 156 6.09 -5.73 -14.99
CA PHE A 156 4.93 -5.08 -15.58
C PHE A 156 3.71 -5.23 -14.66
N GLN A 157 3.13 -4.11 -14.26
CA GLN A 157 1.78 -4.04 -13.70
C GLN A 157 0.92 -3.10 -14.57
N GLN A 158 -0.39 -3.33 -14.59
CA GLN A 158 -1.31 -2.59 -15.47
C GLN A 158 -1.36 -1.10 -15.15
N ASP A 159 -1.28 -0.76 -13.88
CA ASP A 159 -1.28 0.61 -13.35
C ASP A 159 0.11 1.27 -13.37
N ASN A 160 1.18 0.46 -13.32
CA ASN A 160 2.56 0.91 -13.44
C ASN A 160 3.42 -0.11 -14.20
N PRO A 161 3.60 0.07 -15.52
CA PRO A 161 4.36 -0.84 -16.37
C PRO A 161 5.82 -1.06 -15.97
N LEU A 162 6.41 -0.13 -15.22
CA LEU A 162 7.79 -0.21 -14.71
C LEU A 162 7.77 -0.23 -13.18
N THR A 163 7.13 -1.23 -12.58
CA THR A 163 7.07 -1.36 -11.11
C THR A 163 8.37 -1.96 -10.56
N PRO A 164 9.18 -1.22 -9.77
CA PRO A 164 10.45 -1.71 -9.23
C PRO A 164 10.26 -2.52 -7.94
N VAL A 165 9.69 -3.72 -8.05
CA VAL A 165 9.40 -4.61 -6.91
C VAL A 165 10.63 -4.94 -6.06
N GLY A 166 11.81 -5.06 -6.68
CA GLY A 166 13.06 -5.24 -5.94
C GLY A 166 13.43 -4.03 -5.09
N ALA A 167 13.18 -2.81 -5.58
CA ALA A 167 13.43 -1.58 -4.84
C ALA A 167 12.44 -1.42 -3.68
N TYR A 168 11.16 -1.71 -3.92
CA TYR A 168 10.12 -1.72 -2.88
C TYR A 168 10.50 -2.66 -1.73
N GLN A 169 10.93 -3.89 -2.05
CA GLN A 169 11.35 -4.84 -1.03
C GLN A 169 12.46 -4.28 -0.14
N LYS A 170 13.52 -3.71 -0.75
CA LYS A 170 14.66 -3.13 0.00
C LYS A 170 14.23 -1.95 0.86
N LEU A 171 13.34 -1.09 0.36
CA LEU A 171 12.77 0.01 1.12
C LEU A 171 12.01 -0.49 2.36
N PHE A 172 11.10 -1.47 2.19
CA PHE A 172 10.34 -2.01 3.31
C PHE A 172 11.23 -2.69 4.35
N GLU A 173 12.28 -3.40 3.92
CA GLU A 173 13.27 -3.98 4.83
C GLU A 173 14.00 -2.90 5.62
N GLN A 174 14.41 -1.80 4.99
CA GLN A 174 15.04 -0.67 5.66
C GLN A 174 14.12 -0.01 6.71
N TYR A 175 12.85 0.21 6.38
CA TYR A 175 11.87 0.80 7.32
C TYR A 175 11.57 -0.14 8.49
N ARG A 176 11.53 -1.45 8.24
CA ARG A 176 11.41 -2.47 9.29
C ARG A 176 12.61 -2.41 10.23
N GLU A 177 13.84 -2.35 9.70
CA GLU A 177 15.08 -2.33 10.49
C GLU A 177 15.19 -1.08 11.36
N LYS A 178 14.73 0.06 10.85
CA LYS A 178 14.61 1.31 11.62
C LYS A 178 13.47 1.31 12.65
N GLY A 179 12.59 0.30 12.62
CA GLY A 179 11.44 0.21 13.51
C GLY A 179 10.34 1.24 13.21
N GLU A 180 10.33 1.79 11.99
CA GLU A 180 9.35 2.78 11.52
C GLU A 180 7.95 2.17 11.40
N PHE A 181 7.89 0.87 11.16
CA PHE A 181 6.67 0.10 11.36
C PHE A 181 6.96 -1.27 11.98
N VAL A 182 5.97 -1.79 12.70
CA VAL A 182 5.99 -3.12 13.30
C VAL A 182 4.60 -3.73 13.14
N ILE A 183 4.53 -4.94 12.62
CA ILE A 183 3.28 -5.73 12.59
C ILE A 183 3.34 -6.74 13.72
N TYR A 184 2.42 -6.62 14.67
CA TYR A 184 2.37 -7.46 15.88
C TYR A 184 1.64 -8.77 15.61
N ASP A 185 0.49 -8.71 14.94
CA ASP A 185 -0.28 -9.90 14.61
C ASP A 185 0.47 -10.81 13.61
N PRO A 186 0.66 -12.11 13.92
CA PRO A 186 1.40 -13.03 13.05
C PRO A 186 0.78 -13.25 11.67
N ALA A 187 -0.56 -13.30 11.56
CA ALA A 187 -1.25 -13.53 10.29
C ALA A 187 -1.10 -12.32 9.36
N PHE A 188 -1.28 -11.11 9.90
CA PHE A 188 -1.03 -9.87 9.15
C PHE A 188 0.44 -9.73 8.75
N LYS A 189 1.36 -10.05 9.66
CA LYS A 189 2.81 -10.01 9.36
C LYS A 189 3.17 -10.98 8.24
N ALA A 190 2.68 -12.22 8.30
CA ALA A 190 2.93 -13.21 7.27
C ALA A 190 2.35 -12.78 5.92
N ALA A 191 1.11 -12.29 5.88
CA ALA A 191 0.47 -11.82 4.65
C ALA A 191 1.24 -10.66 4.00
N PHE A 192 1.63 -9.65 4.79
CA PHE A 192 2.41 -8.52 4.31
C PHE A 192 3.76 -8.95 3.71
N TRP A 193 4.57 -9.72 4.45
CA TRP A 193 5.90 -10.12 3.97
C TRP A 193 5.85 -11.14 2.83
N SER A 194 4.80 -11.96 2.76
CA SER A 194 4.56 -12.84 1.60
C SER A 194 4.34 -12.03 0.33
N SER A 195 3.50 -10.98 0.41
CA SER A 195 3.26 -10.04 -0.69
C SER A 195 4.55 -9.32 -1.11
N VAL A 196 5.29 -8.74 -0.14
CA VAL A 196 6.52 -7.99 -0.40
C VAL A 196 7.63 -8.86 -1.02
N LYS A 197 7.70 -10.15 -0.64
CA LYS A 197 8.73 -11.08 -1.14
C LYS A 197 8.26 -11.94 -2.30
N MET A 198 7.12 -11.59 -2.90
CA MET A 198 6.60 -12.32 -4.05
C MET A 198 7.62 -12.28 -5.19
N LYS A 199 7.99 -13.46 -5.68
CA LYS A 199 8.84 -13.59 -6.86
C LYS A 199 7.97 -13.62 -8.10
N TYR A 200 8.32 -12.79 -9.07
CA TYR A 200 7.63 -12.73 -10.34
C TYR A 200 8.35 -13.60 -11.37
N ALA A 201 7.58 -14.40 -12.11
CA ALA A 201 8.15 -15.29 -13.12
C ALA A 201 8.74 -14.54 -14.33
N LYS A 202 8.24 -13.32 -14.59
CA LYS A 202 8.70 -12.44 -15.66
C LYS A 202 9.13 -11.11 -15.06
N THR A 203 10.39 -10.78 -15.23
CA THR A 203 10.99 -9.48 -14.90
C THR A 203 11.53 -8.85 -16.17
N TYR A 204 11.67 -7.53 -16.18
CA TYR A 204 12.36 -6.82 -17.26
C TYR A 204 13.85 -7.12 -17.23
N ASP A 205 14.45 -7.18 -18.41
CA ASP A 205 15.90 -7.15 -18.56
C ASP A 205 16.42 -5.80 -18.05
N PRO A 206 17.43 -5.75 -17.15
CA PRO A 206 18.01 -4.52 -16.64
C PRO A 206 18.41 -3.51 -17.72
N ASP A 207 18.90 -3.98 -18.86
CA ASP A 207 19.35 -3.11 -19.97
C ASP A 207 18.17 -2.45 -20.71
N ASN A 208 16.94 -2.94 -20.51
CA ASN A 208 15.72 -2.42 -21.12
C ASN A 208 14.88 -1.54 -20.18
N ILE A 209 15.33 -1.34 -18.93
CA ILE A 209 14.62 -0.50 -17.96
C ILE A 209 15.00 0.95 -18.18
N ASP A 210 14.02 1.78 -18.56
CA ASP A 210 14.23 3.18 -18.87
C ASP A 210 13.16 4.08 -18.22
N PHE A 211 13.59 4.84 -17.22
CA PHE A 211 12.81 5.88 -16.51
C PHE A 211 13.15 7.31 -16.97
N SER A 212 13.77 7.49 -18.13
CA SER A 212 14.09 8.82 -18.67
C SER A 212 12.82 9.63 -18.96
N LEU A 213 11.75 8.97 -19.40
CA LEU A 213 10.44 9.55 -19.64
C LEU A 213 9.33 8.73 -18.94
N PRO A 214 8.22 9.36 -18.58
CA PRO A 214 7.03 8.65 -18.15
C PRO A 214 6.54 7.63 -19.17
N TRP A 215 6.06 6.49 -18.70
CA TRP A 215 5.67 5.38 -19.57
C TRP A 215 4.48 5.73 -20.48
N TRP A 216 3.61 6.66 -20.07
CA TRP A 216 2.48 7.11 -20.89
C TRP A 216 2.91 7.96 -22.09
N GLU A 217 4.01 8.70 -21.97
CA GLU A 217 4.56 9.48 -23.08
C GLU A 217 5.23 8.58 -24.13
N LYS A 218 5.76 7.42 -23.70
CA LYS A 218 6.30 6.41 -24.61
C LYS A 218 5.21 5.78 -25.49
N SER A 219 4.01 5.58 -24.93
CA SER A 219 2.87 5.10 -25.73
C SER A 219 2.37 6.14 -26.72
N MET A 220 2.35 7.43 -26.36
CA MET A 220 1.95 8.52 -27.27
C MET A 220 2.91 8.68 -28.46
N THR A 221 4.21 8.64 -28.21
CA THR A 221 5.24 8.77 -29.26
C THR A 221 5.32 7.55 -30.17
N ALA A 222 4.89 6.37 -29.71
CA ALA A 222 4.79 5.17 -30.54
C ALA A 222 3.56 5.18 -31.46
N SER A 223 2.46 5.84 -31.06
CA SER A 223 1.26 6.00 -31.89
C SER A 223 1.37 7.08 -32.98
N GLU A 224 2.40 7.93 -32.91
CA GLU A 224 2.68 8.99 -33.90
C GLU A 224 3.64 8.53 -35.03
N LYS A 225 4.05 7.26 -35.05
CA LYS A 225 4.87 6.64 -36.11
C LYS A 225 4.08 5.58 -36.87
#